data_AF-A0A6C0J8N6-F1
#
_entry.id   AF-A0A6C0J8N6-F1
#
_cell.length_a   1.000
_cell.length_b   1.000
_cell.length_c   1.000
_cell.angle_alpha   90.00
_cell.angle_beta   90.00
_cell.angle_gamma   90.00
#
_symmetry.space_group_name_H-M   'P 1'
#
loop_
_entity.id
_entity.type
_entity.pdbx_description
1 polymer ?
#
loop_
_entity_poly.entity_id
_entity_poly.type
_entity_poly.pdbx_seq_one_letter_code
_entity_poly.pdbx_strand_id
1 'polypeptide(L)'
;MSGPWYECQGPDAAEVRKDVLNQMNIIQSGSVEFEEEKQKIIQDALMKIIPDTRNDFGSYRGYAIFDVKTEIATEVIKEVRKGYALLTIEKKLIPVVTHQLYKPGGIMAKKTSRETLVGKKRM
;
A
#
# COMPACT_ATOMS: atom_id res chain seq x y z
N MET A 1 -18.86 30.09 -22.84
CA MET A 1 -19.43 28.74 -22.71
C MET A 1 -20.55 28.81 -21.68
N SER A 2 -21.78 28.44 -22.04
CA SER A 2 -22.99 28.62 -21.19
C SER A 2 -23.64 27.26 -20.93
N GLY A 3 -23.03 26.48 -20.04
CA GLY A 3 -23.57 25.23 -19.52
C GLY A 3 -23.47 25.22 -17.99
N PRO A 4 -24.17 24.32 -17.30
CA PRO A 4 -24.05 24.18 -15.85
C PRO A 4 -22.59 23.98 -15.42
N TRP A 5 -22.19 24.57 -14.30
CA TRP A 5 -20.80 24.55 -13.84
C TRP A 5 -20.22 23.12 -13.72
N TYR A 6 -21.04 22.14 -13.34
CA TYR A 6 -20.66 20.72 -13.19
C TYR A 6 -20.41 19.98 -14.52
N GLU A 7 -20.71 20.60 -15.66
CA GLU A 7 -20.37 20.08 -16.99
C GLU A 7 -19.08 20.70 -17.54
N CYS A 8 -18.69 21.87 -17.02
CA CYS A 8 -17.51 22.62 -17.47
C CYS A 8 -16.35 22.54 -16.47
N GLN A 9 -16.58 22.06 -15.26
CA GLN A 9 -15.58 21.89 -14.20
C GLN A 9 -15.54 20.43 -13.75
N GLY A 10 -14.36 19.99 -13.36
CA GLY A 10 -14.08 18.67 -12.81
C GLY A 10 -13.67 18.74 -11.35
N PRO A 11 -13.72 17.60 -10.63
CA PRO A 11 -13.15 17.51 -9.29
C PRO A 11 -11.64 17.70 -9.33
N ASP A 12 -11.08 18.25 -8.27
CA ASP A 12 -9.62 18.32 -8.10
C ASP A 12 -9.05 17.00 -7.54
N ALA A 13 -7.72 16.84 -7.62
CA ALA A 13 -7.05 15.65 -7.11
C ALA A 13 -7.28 15.40 -5.62
N ALA A 14 -7.46 16.45 -4.81
CA ALA A 14 -7.68 16.34 -3.38
C ALA A 14 -9.09 15.84 -3.05
N GLU A 15 -10.10 16.28 -3.80
CA GLU A 15 -11.48 15.80 -3.74
C GLU A 15 -11.56 14.33 -4.16
N VAL A 16 -10.93 13.96 -5.27
CA VAL A 16 -10.91 12.56 -5.74
C VAL A 16 -10.24 11.65 -4.71
N ARG A 17 -9.13 12.07 -4.07
CA ARG A 17 -8.50 11.29 -2.98
C ARG A 17 -9.45 11.05 -1.80
N LYS A 18 -10.21 12.07 -1.38
CA LYS A 18 -11.19 11.92 -0.29
C LYS A 18 -12.31 10.96 -0.67
N ASP A 19 -12.81 11.06 -1.89
CA ASP A 19 -13.85 10.15 -2.41
C ASP A 19 -13.38 8.69 -2.45
N VAL A 20 -12.16 8.46 -2.91
CA VAL A 20 -11.56 7.12 -2.96
C VAL A 20 -11.34 6.57 -1.56
N LEU A 21 -10.83 7.37 -0.63
CA LEU A 21 -10.70 6.98 0.78
C LEU A 21 -12.04 6.57 1.40
N ASN A 22 -13.09 7.34 1.15
CA ASN A 22 -14.43 7.01 1.62
C ASN A 22 -14.94 5.69 1.02
N GLN A 23 -14.70 5.46 -0.27
CA GLN A 23 -15.04 4.20 -0.94
C GLN A 23 -14.30 3.01 -0.32
N MET A 24 -13.03 3.19 0.04
CA MET A 24 -12.20 2.17 0.67
C MET A 24 -12.62 1.87 2.11
N ASN A 25 -13.00 2.89 2.89
CA ASN A 25 -13.44 2.75 4.28
C ASN A 25 -14.73 1.95 4.40
N ILE A 26 -15.64 2.04 3.42
CA ILE A 26 -16.83 1.18 3.35
C ILE A 26 -16.44 -0.31 3.30
N ILE A 27 -15.24 -0.62 2.79
CA ILE A 27 -14.75 -1.99 2.57
C ILE A 27 -13.92 -2.50 3.77
N GLN A 28 -13.40 -1.63 4.64
CA GLN A 28 -12.55 -2.03 5.77
C GLN A 28 -13.34 -2.12 7.09
N SER A 29 -13.52 -3.35 7.59
CA SER A 29 -14.04 -3.65 8.94
C SER A 29 -13.05 -4.58 9.66
N GLY A 30 -12.44 -4.11 10.76
CA GLY A 30 -11.61 -4.93 11.65
C GLY A 30 -10.42 -4.17 12.27
N SER A 31 -9.97 -4.61 13.45
CA SER A 31 -8.77 -4.08 14.12
C SER A 31 -7.51 -4.49 13.36
N VAL A 32 -6.64 -3.54 13.04
CA VAL A 32 -5.56 -3.76 12.09
C VAL A 32 -4.19 -3.61 12.77
N GLU A 33 -3.43 -4.70 12.89
CA GLU A 33 -2.01 -4.64 13.26
C GLU A 33 -1.23 -3.80 12.23
N PHE A 34 -0.21 -3.05 12.69
CA PHE A 34 0.65 -2.16 11.89
C PHE A 34 -0.10 -0.97 11.26
N GLU A 35 -0.96 -0.31 12.05
CA GLU A 35 -1.82 0.79 11.58
C GLU A 35 -1.01 1.93 10.95
N GLU A 36 0.07 2.39 11.58
CA GLU A 36 0.88 3.50 11.06
C GLU A 36 1.50 3.18 9.69
N GLU A 37 2.12 1.99 9.54
CA GLU A 37 2.70 1.58 8.27
C GLU A 37 1.62 1.38 7.19
N LYS A 38 0.45 0.87 7.58
CA LYS A 38 -0.68 0.69 6.67
C LYS A 38 -1.30 2.01 6.23
N GLN A 39 -1.39 2.99 7.12
CA GLN A 39 -1.82 4.35 6.77
C GLN A 39 -0.83 4.99 5.81
N LYS A 40 0.47 4.81 6.05
CA LYS A 40 1.50 5.29 5.11
C LYS A 40 1.35 4.63 3.73
N ILE A 41 1.13 3.32 3.66
CA ILE A 41 0.90 2.61 2.38
C ILE A 41 -0.32 3.16 1.64
N ILE A 42 -1.41 3.48 2.36
CA ILE A 42 -2.61 4.10 1.77
C ILE A 42 -2.25 5.47 1.18
N GLN A 43 -1.58 6.34 1.96
CA GLN A 43 -1.19 7.67 1.51
C GLN A 43 -0.26 7.62 0.30
N ASP A 44 0.74 6.75 0.32
CA ASP A 44 1.68 6.56 -0.78
C ASP A 44 0.95 6.08 -2.05
N ALA A 45 -0.02 5.16 -1.91
CA ALA A 45 -0.82 4.68 -3.04
C ALA A 45 -1.73 5.77 -3.63
N LEU A 46 -2.36 6.58 -2.78
CA LEU A 46 -3.18 7.72 -3.20
C LEU A 46 -2.36 8.74 -3.97
N MET A 47 -1.20 9.14 -3.44
CA MET A 47 -0.34 10.13 -4.08
C MET A 47 0.31 9.60 -5.37
N LYS A 48 0.52 8.29 -5.47
CA LYS A 48 1.03 7.64 -6.67
C LYS A 48 0.00 7.64 -7.82
N ILE A 49 -1.26 7.36 -7.53
CA ILE A 49 -2.32 7.20 -8.55
C ILE A 49 -3.03 8.53 -8.83
N ILE A 50 -3.14 9.39 -7.81
CA ILE A 50 -3.82 10.68 -7.86
C ILE A 50 -2.84 11.76 -7.36
N PRO A 51 -1.76 12.05 -8.11
CA PRO A 51 -0.86 13.14 -7.76
C PRO A 51 -1.55 14.49 -7.94
N ASP A 52 -1.05 15.53 -7.27
CA ASP A 52 -1.64 16.89 -7.35
C ASP A 52 -1.63 17.48 -8.76
N THR A 53 -0.77 16.98 -9.63
CA THR A 53 -0.67 17.39 -11.04
C THR A 53 -1.71 16.73 -11.94
N ARG A 54 -2.44 15.72 -11.46
CA ARG A 54 -3.46 14.99 -12.23
C ARG A 54 -4.75 15.79 -12.29
N ASN A 55 -5.30 15.95 -13.49
CA ASN A 55 -6.51 16.74 -13.76
C ASN A 55 -7.42 16.14 -14.83
N ASP A 56 -7.21 14.87 -15.18
CA ASP A 56 -7.90 14.13 -16.25
C ASP A 56 -9.19 13.42 -15.76
N PHE A 57 -9.82 13.91 -14.70
CA PHE A 57 -11.00 13.29 -14.09
C PHE A 57 -12.32 13.58 -14.85
N GLY A 58 -12.26 14.44 -15.86
CA GLY A 58 -13.43 14.90 -16.62
C GLY A 58 -14.25 15.94 -15.85
N SER A 59 -15.47 16.20 -16.31
CA SER A 59 -16.40 17.07 -15.57
C SER A 59 -17.01 16.33 -14.38
N TYR A 60 -17.53 17.05 -13.38
CA TYR A 60 -18.26 16.44 -12.26
C TYR A 60 -19.35 15.47 -12.71
N ARG A 61 -20.08 15.82 -13.77
CA ARG A 61 -21.08 14.93 -14.38
C ARG A 61 -20.45 13.68 -14.99
N GLY A 62 -19.35 13.84 -15.74
CA GLY A 62 -18.64 12.70 -16.32
C GLY A 62 -18.08 11.77 -15.24
N TYR A 63 -17.43 12.34 -14.24
CA TYR A 63 -16.86 11.63 -13.08
C TYR A 63 -17.91 10.77 -12.37
N ALA A 64 -19.13 11.30 -12.17
CA ALA A 64 -20.22 10.57 -11.52
C ALA A 64 -20.89 9.53 -12.43
N ILE A 65 -21.14 9.85 -13.71
CA ILE A 65 -21.88 8.97 -14.63
C ILE A 65 -21.04 7.79 -15.09
N PHE A 66 -19.75 8.00 -15.36
CA PHE A 66 -18.86 6.97 -15.89
C PHE A 66 -18.16 6.15 -14.79
N ASP A 67 -18.57 6.32 -13.53
CA ASP A 67 -18.05 5.57 -12.38
C ASP A 67 -16.51 5.65 -12.24
N VAL A 68 -15.93 6.77 -12.68
CA VAL A 68 -14.48 7.06 -12.66
C VAL A 68 -13.92 6.90 -11.25
N LYS A 69 -14.71 7.30 -10.25
CA LYS A 69 -14.40 7.10 -8.83
C LYS A 69 -14.10 5.63 -8.50
N THR A 70 -14.93 4.70 -8.96
CA THR A 70 -14.80 3.27 -8.66
C THR A 70 -13.63 2.64 -9.38
N GLU A 71 -13.35 3.06 -10.61
CA GLU A 71 -12.17 2.64 -11.36
C GLU A 71 -10.88 3.05 -10.63
N ILE A 72 -10.76 4.34 -10.28
CA ILE A 72 -9.61 4.86 -9.54
C ILE A 72 -9.48 4.17 -8.18
N ALA A 73 -10.59 4.02 -7.44
CA ALA A 73 -10.57 3.32 -6.15
C ALA A 73 -10.08 1.87 -6.28
N THR A 74 -10.46 1.18 -7.35
CA THR A 74 -10.01 -0.20 -7.61
C THR A 74 -8.50 -0.27 -7.85
N GLU A 75 -7.94 0.69 -8.59
CA GLU A 75 -6.49 0.80 -8.78
C GLU A 75 -5.75 1.07 -7.46
N VAL A 76 -6.25 2.01 -6.66
CA VAL A 76 -5.68 2.32 -5.34
C VAL A 76 -5.73 1.10 -4.43
N ILE A 77 -6.86 0.40 -4.37
CA ILE A 77 -7.00 -0.83 -3.57
C ILE A 77 -6.00 -1.90 -4.01
N LYS A 78 -5.78 -2.08 -5.33
CA LYS A 78 -4.77 -3.03 -5.83
C LYS A 78 -3.37 -2.69 -5.32
N GLU A 79 -3.00 -1.41 -5.35
CA GLU A 79 -1.68 -0.99 -4.90
C GLU A 79 -1.52 -1.11 -3.38
N VAL A 80 -2.55 -0.73 -2.61
CA VAL A 80 -2.58 -0.90 -1.15
C VAL A 80 -2.47 -2.37 -0.76
N ARG A 81 -3.18 -3.28 -1.44
CA ARG A 81 -3.10 -4.73 -1.19
C ARG A 81 -1.69 -5.27 -1.40
N LYS A 82 -0.97 -4.81 -2.41
CA LYS A 82 0.44 -5.19 -2.62
C LYS A 82 1.31 -4.69 -1.47
N GLY A 83 1.15 -3.43 -1.05
CA GLY A 83 1.88 -2.87 0.08
C GLY A 83 1.63 -3.65 1.37
N TYR A 84 0.38 -4.02 1.65
CA TYR A 84 0.02 -4.82 2.82
C TYR A 84 0.62 -6.23 2.78
N ALA A 85 0.65 -6.86 1.61
CA ALA A 85 1.27 -8.17 1.43
C ALA A 85 2.77 -8.11 1.71
N LEU A 86 3.47 -7.10 1.19
CA LEU A 86 4.90 -6.88 1.45
C LEU A 86 5.15 -6.62 2.94
N LEU A 87 4.37 -5.75 3.57
CA LEU A 87 4.48 -5.47 5.00
C LEU A 87 4.31 -6.75 5.84
N THR A 88 3.37 -7.61 5.47
CA THR A 88 3.14 -8.90 6.14
C THR A 88 4.35 -9.83 5.98
N ILE A 89 4.92 -9.89 4.78
CA ILE A 89 6.14 -10.68 4.53
C ILE A 89 7.29 -10.15 5.40
N GLU A 90 7.51 -8.84 5.41
CA GLU A 90 8.60 -8.21 6.15
C GLU A 90 8.47 -8.38 7.67
N LYS A 91 7.28 -8.14 8.22
CA LYS A 91 7.06 -8.13 9.66
C LYS A 91 6.82 -9.50 10.25
N LYS A 92 6.28 -10.45 9.49
CA LYS A 92 5.92 -11.78 10.00
C LYS A 92 6.76 -12.90 9.39
N LEU A 93 6.83 -12.98 8.07
CA LEU A 93 7.47 -14.11 7.40
C LEU A 93 8.99 -14.09 7.53
N ILE A 94 9.63 -12.95 7.25
CA ILE A 94 11.09 -12.80 7.30
C ILE A 94 11.64 -13.17 8.69
N PRO A 95 11.07 -12.68 9.82
CA PRO A 95 11.54 -13.07 11.15
C PRO A 95 11.44 -14.57 11.41
N VAL A 96 10.34 -15.21 10.99
CA VAL A 96 10.14 -16.66 11.17
C VAL A 96 11.19 -17.43 10.38
N VAL A 97 11.36 -17.12 9.10
CA VAL A 97 12.36 -17.78 8.23
C VAL A 97 13.77 -17.57 8.79
N THR A 98 14.10 -16.34 9.18
CA THR A 98 15.41 -16.00 9.76
C THR A 98 15.67 -16.80 11.03
N HIS A 99 14.69 -16.87 11.94
CA HIS A 99 14.80 -17.69 13.14
C HIS A 99 15.03 -19.17 12.80
N GLN A 100 14.28 -19.74 11.86
CA GLN A 100 14.44 -21.14 11.47
C GLN A 100 15.80 -21.44 10.82
N LEU A 101 16.36 -20.50 10.06
CA LEU A 101 17.65 -20.65 9.40
C LEU A 101 18.82 -20.55 10.39
N TYR A 102 18.72 -19.66 11.37
CA TYR A 102 19.82 -19.31 12.28
C TYR A 102 19.71 -19.90 13.69
N LYS A 103 18.61 -20.60 14.03
CA LYS A 103 18.49 -21.34 15.30
C LYS A 103 19.62 -22.38 15.45
N PRO A 104 19.95 -22.83 16.68
CA PRO A 104 20.94 -23.88 16.90
C PRO A 104 20.65 -25.11 16.04
N GLY A 105 21.66 -25.56 15.28
CA GLY A 105 21.52 -26.68 14.33
C GLY A 105 20.80 -26.36 13.01
N GLY A 106 20.35 -25.12 12.82
CA GLY A 106 19.81 -24.60 11.57
C GLY A 106 20.86 -24.56 10.45
N ILE A 107 20.39 -24.48 9.20
CA ILE A 107 21.24 -24.58 8.01
C ILE A 107 22.28 -23.44 7.99
N MET A 108 21.83 -22.20 8.20
CA MET A 108 22.73 -21.05 8.18
C MET A 108 23.66 -21.04 9.39
N ALA A 109 23.16 -21.40 10.58
CA ALA A 109 24.00 -21.55 11.77
C ALA A 109 25.15 -22.57 11.56
N LYS A 110 24.85 -23.73 10.96
CA LYS A 110 25.84 -24.75 10.60
C LYS A 110 26.83 -24.28 9.53
N LYS A 111 26.36 -23.52 8.55
CA LYS A 111 27.22 -22.95 7.50
C LYS A 111 28.19 -21.93 8.09
N THR A 112 27.69 -20.98 8.88
CA THR A 112 28.50 -19.95 9.53
C THR A 112 29.55 -20.53 10.47
N SER A 113 29.21 -21.55 11.27
CA SER A 113 30.20 -22.17 12.18
C SER A 113 31.31 -22.93 11.45
N ARG A 114 31.01 -23.48 10.26
CA ARG A 114 32.02 -24.12 9.39
C ARG A 114 32.91 -23.10 8.71
N GLU A 115 32.31 -22.10 8.08
CA GLU A 115 33.00 -21.17 7.18
C GLU A 115 33.68 -19.99 7.90
N THR A 116 33.30 -19.71 9.15
CA THR A 116 33.84 -18.58 9.91
C THR A 116 34.49 -19.00 11.23
N LEU A 117 35.22 -18.07 11.85
CA LEU A 117 35.78 -18.22 13.20
C LEU A 117 34.80 -17.78 14.29
N VAL A 118 33.56 -17.41 13.94
CA VAL A 118 32.55 -16.95 14.89
C VAL A 118 32.27 -18.06 15.91
N GLY A 119 32.50 -17.77 17.19
CA GLY A 119 32.30 -18.73 18.30
C GLY A 119 33.46 -19.70 18.55
N LYS A 120 34.56 -19.65 17.79
CA LYS A 120 35.77 -20.45 18.06
C LYS A 120 36.73 -19.65 18.95
N LYS A 121 37.15 -20.21 20.08
CA LYS A 121 38.25 -19.63 20.86
C LYS A 121 39.52 -19.70 20.01
N ARG A 122 40.19 -18.56 19.82
CA ARG A 122 41.56 -18.55 19.29
C ARG A 122 42.43 -19.28 20.32
N MET A 123 43.02 -20.40 19.90
CA MET A 123 44.12 -21.04 20.62
C MET A 123 45.37 -20.19 20.49
#